data_AF-A0A1L6MZ81-F1
#
_entry.id   AF-A0A1L6MZ81-F1
#
_cell.length_a   1.000
_cell.length_b   1.000
_cell.length_c   1.000
_cell.angle_alpha   90.00
_cell.angle_beta   90.00
_cell.angle_gamma   90.00
#
_symmetry.space_group_name_H-M   'P 1'
#
loop_
_entity.id
_entity.type
_entity.pdbx_description
1 polymer ?
#
loop_
_entity_poly.entity_id
_entity_poly.type
_entity_poly.pdbx_seq_one_letter_code
_entity_poly.pdbx_strand_id
1 'polypeptide(L)' 'MVESPHFYFAYSYKVPVDRWTVAVCTCDGALSAIVQRDNFYGVQFHPEKSCQLGLRLISYFLSL' A
#
# COMPACT_ATOMS: atom_id res chain seq x y z
N MET A 1 15.59 -9.90 14.13
CA MET A 1 14.27 -10.17 13.53
C MET A 1 13.93 -8.94 12.70
N VAL A 2 13.71 -9.07 11.39
CA VAL A 2 13.34 -7.92 10.54
C VAL A 2 11.86 -7.65 10.78
N GLU A 3 11.56 -6.49 11.33
CA GLU A 3 10.18 -6.05 11.54
C GLU A 3 9.53 -5.78 10.19
N SER A 4 8.30 -6.25 10.00
CA SER A 4 7.57 -5.99 8.76
C SER A 4 7.08 -4.53 8.75
N PRO A 5 7.11 -3.84 7.60
CA PRO A 5 6.65 -2.46 7.54
C PRO A 5 5.15 -2.36 7.84
N HIS A 6 4.78 -1.50 8.77
CA HIS A 6 3.39 -1.27 9.16
C HIS A 6 2.84 0.02 8.53
N PHE A 7 1.65 -0.06 7.95
CA PHE A 7 0.93 1.06 7.34
C PHE A 7 -0.47 1.18 7.95
N TYR A 8 -1.00 2.40 7.99
CA TYR A 8 -2.32 2.69 8.56
C TYR A 8 -3.43 2.46 7.54
N PHE A 9 -4.33 1.52 7.85
CA PHE A 9 -5.51 1.22 7.06
C PHE A 9 -6.78 1.67 7.78
N ALA A 10 -7.73 2.23 7.04
CA ALA A 10 -9.08 2.54 7.52
C ALA A 10 -10.07 2.37 6.36
N TYR A 11 -10.67 1.18 6.26
CA TYR A 11 -11.55 0.83 5.14
C TYR A 11 -12.69 -0.09 5.60
N SER A 12 -13.84 -0.02 4.91
CA SER A 12 -14.94 -0.98 5.05
C SER A 12 -15.00 -2.00 3.91
N TYR A 13 -14.30 -1.71 2.80
CA TYR A 13 -14.22 -2.55 1.61
C TYR A 13 -12.76 -2.75 1.25
N LYS A 14 -12.44 -3.89 0.63
CA LYS A 14 -11.08 -4.23 0.20
C LYS A 14 -11.04 -4.58 -1.27
N VAL A 15 -9.94 -4.22 -1.92
CA VAL A 15 -9.66 -4.60 -3.31
C VAL A 15 -9.07 -6.02 -3.32
N PRO A 16 -9.63 -6.96 -4.10
CA PRO A 16 -9.07 -8.30 -4.23
C PRO A 16 -7.69 -8.25 -4.90
N VAL A 17 -6.89 -9.30 -4.70
CA VAL A 17 -5.60 -9.45 -5.38
C VAL A 17 -5.84 -9.82 -6.84
N ASP A 18 -5.18 -9.14 -7.76
CA ASP A 18 -5.23 -9.40 -9.19
C ASP A 18 -3.87 -9.15 -9.87
N ARG A 19 -3.86 -9.12 -11.21
CA ARG A 19 -2.63 -8.92 -12.01
C ARG A 19 -1.98 -7.54 -11.84
N TRP A 20 -2.68 -6.56 -11.29
CA TRP A 20 -2.19 -5.21 -11.06
C TRP A 20 -1.70 -5.00 -9.63
N THR A 21 -1.85 -6.01 -8.76
CA THR A 21 -1.35 -5.97 -7.39
C THR A 21 0.18 -6.03 -7.37
N VAL A 22 0.80 -5.00 -6.79
CA VAL A 22 2.26 -4.94 -6.58
C VAL A 22 2.65 -5.32 -5.16
N ALA A 23 1.76 -5.07 -4.19
CA ALA A 23 1.97 -5.46 -2.80
C ALA A 23 0.67 -5.96 -2.16
N VAL A 24 0.79 -6.99 -1.33
CA VAL A 24 -0.32 -7.63 -0.62
C VAL A 24 -0.20 -7.34 0.88
N CYS A 25 -1.30 -6.93 1.53
CA CYS A 25 -1.42 -7.04 3.00
C CYS A 25 -2.19 -8.30 3.33
N THR A 26 -1.75 -9.00 4.37
CA THR A 26 -2.54 -10.04 5.03
C THR A 26 -2.99 -9.48 6.37
N CYS A 27 -4.16 -8.86 6.38
CA CYS A 27 -4.75 -8.31 7.59
C CYS A 27 -6.03 -9.11 7.92
N ASP A 28 -7.12 -8.92 7.16
CA ASP A 28 -8.33 -9.78 7.20
C ASP A 28 -8.47 -10.57 5.89
N GLY A 29 -7.52 -11.48 5.69
CA GLY A 29 -7.26 -12.14 4.40
C GLY A 29 -6.46 -11.27 3.44
N ALA A 30 -6.10 -11.85 2.29
CA ALA A 30 -5.29 -11.15 1.29
C ALA A 30 -6.07 -9.99 0.66
N LEU A 31 -5.41 -8.84 0.52
CA LEU A 31 -5.90 -7.67 -0.20
C LEU A 31 -4.77 -6.99 -0.96
N SER A 32 -5.13 -6.24 -2.00
CA SER A 32 -4.21 -5.37 -2.72
C SER A 32 -3.88 -4.14 -1.88
N ALA A 33 -2.68 -4.09 -1.30
CA ALA A 33 -2.21 -2.94 -0.54
C ALA A 33 -1.70 -1.84 -1.45
N ILE A 34 -1.02 -2.22 -2.54
CA ILE A 34 -0.56 -1.35 -3.60
C ILE A 34 -0.94 -1.97 -4.95
N VAL A 35 -1.52 -1.17 -5.83
CA VAL A 35 -1.79 -1.52 -7.23
C VAL A 35 -1.06 -0.57 -8.17
N GLN A 36 -0.69 -1.07 -9.35
CA GLN A 36 -0.10 -0.26 -10.39
C GLN A 36 -0.54 -0.77 -11.77
N ARG A 37 -0.83 0.18 -12.65
CA ARG A 37 -1.09 -0.07 -14.07
C ARG A 37 -0.54 1.10 -14.86
N ASP A 38 0.45 0.84 -15.71
CA ASP A 38 1.12 1.88 -16.49
C ASP A 38 1.63 3.01 -15.56
N ASN A 39 1.24 4.26 -15.78
CA ASN A 39 1.59 5.39 -14.92
C ASN A 39 0.59 5.65 -13.76
N PHE A 40 -0.38 4.75 -13.53
CA PHE A 40 -1.34 4.86 -12.43
C PHE A 40 -0.88 4.03 -11.23
N TYR A 41 -0.92 4.66 -10.05
CA TYR A 41 -0.55 4.05 -8.78
C TYR A 41 -1.69 4.25 -7.79
N GLY A 42 -1.98 3.21 -7.01
CA GLY A 42 -3.01 3.25 -5.97
C GLY A 42 -2.55 2.53 -4.72
N VAL A 43 -2.90 3.08 -3.57
CA VAL A 43 -2.64 2.48 -2.25
C VAL A 43 -3.95 2.37 -1.48
N GLN A 44 -4.16 1.25 -0.78
CA GLN A 44 -5.35 1.03 0.04
C GLN A 44 -5.20 1.58 1.46
N PHE A 45 -3.96 1.72 1.93
CA PHE A 45 -3.61 2.39 3.19
C PHE A 45 -3.44 3.90 2.98
N HIS A 46 -3.35 4.63 4.10
CA HIS A 46 -3.12 6.07 4.13
C HIS A 46 -1.62 6.37 4.33
N PRO A 47 -0.84 6.64 3.26
CA PRO A 47 0.58 6.93 3.40
C PRO A 47 0.83 8.19 4.26
N GLU A 48 -0.08 9.16 4.23
CA GLU A 48 -0.01 10.38 5.05
C GLU A 48 -0.20 10.12 6.55
N LYS A 49 -0.79 8.97 6.92
CA LYS A 49 -1.02 8.54 8.31
C LYS A 49 -0.09 7.41 8.76
N SER A 50 0.87 7.03 7.93
CA SER A 50 1.76 5.86 8.14
C SER A 50 3.17 6.25 8.59
N CYS A 51 3.30 7.37 9.30
CA CYS A 51 4.56 7.87 9.85
C CYS A 51 5.69 7.98 8.79
N GLN A 52 6.94 7.75 9.19
CA GLN A 52 8.12 7.87 8.33
C GLN A 52 8.08 6.94 7.11
N LEU A 53 7.50 5.74 7.26
CA LEU A 53 7.38 4.79 6.15
C LEU A 53 6.46 5.32 5.04
N GLY A 54 5.35 5.92 5.43
CA GLY A 54 4.42 6.57 4.52
C GLY A 54 5.03 7.76 3.78
N LEU A 55 5.74 8.64 4.50
CA LEU A 55 6.47 9.76 3.89
C LEU A 55 7.54 9.29 2.90
N ARG A 56 8.27 8.23 3.25
CA ARG A 56 9.27 7.64 2.36
C ARG A 56 8.64 7.10 1.07
N LEU A 57 7.48 6.45 1.16
CA LEU A 57 6.75 5.97 0.00
C LEU A 57 6.30 7.13 -0.91
N ILE A 58 5.76 8.21 -0.33
CA ILE A 58 5.37 9.42 -1.06
C ILE A 58 6.59 10.03 -1.77
N SER A 59 7.73 10.14 -1.08
CA SER A 59 8.96 10.66 -1.69
C SER A 59 9.42 9.82 -2.87
N TYR A 60 9.33 8.49 -2.79
CA TYR A 60 9.65 7.62 -3.93
C TYR A 60 8.70 7.86 -5.09
N PHE A 61 7.40 7.95 -4.84
CA PHE A 61 6.42 8.25 -5.87
C PHE A 61 6.70 9.58 -6.58
N LEU A 62 7.10 10.62 -5.84
CA LEU A 62 7.48 11.93 -6.40
C LEU A 62 8.80 11.93 -7.18
N SER A 63 9.60 10.86 -7.08
CA SER A 63 10.91 10.74 -7.73
C SER A 63 10.89 9.82 -8.96
N LEU A 64 9.70 9.33 -9.35
CA LEU A 64 9.47 8.56 -10.59
C LEU A 64 9.49 9.47 -11.81
#